data_AF-A0A7R9IAS5-F1
#
_entry.id   AF-A0A7R9IAS5-F1
#
_cell.length_a   1.000
_cell.length_b   1.000
_cell.length_c   1.000
_cell.angle_alpha   90.00
_cell.angle_beta   90.00
_cell.angle_gamma   90.00
#
_symmetry.space_group_name_H-M   'P 1'
#
loop_
_entity.id
_entity.type
_entity.pdbx_description
1 polymer ?
#
loop_
_entity_poly.entity_id
_entity_poly.type
_entity_poly.pdbx_seq_one_letter_code
_entity_poly.pdbx_strand_id
1 'polypeptide(L)'
;IFHNALVHQYREKVQQLSATPSDDNEGSSLREKLLAFLETSSNYTPETVLVLFPYDCMFEERAIILGKLGRHEQALSVYVSVLGDVPKAMEYCDKVYQHGAEEVYVILMKMLISPPDNWLLGVPAPIKTEPDLETALALLEQHANKINPVKVTVARAHLRGGCGVHF
;
A
#
# COMPACT_ATOMS: atom_id res chain seq x y z
N ILE A 1 -7.64 13.98 20.49
CA ILE A 1 -8.97 13.34 20.74
C ILE A 1 -9.98 13.73 19.67
N PHE A 2 -10.19 15.01 19.37
CA PHE A 2 -11.18 15.46 18.35
C PHE A 2 -10.96 14.87 16.95
N HIS A 3 -9.72 14.79 16.47
CA HIS A 3 -9.45 14.25 15.13
C HIS A 3 -9.76 12.75 15.02
N ASN A 4 -9.56 11.96 16.08
CA ASN A 4 -9.98 10.55 16.09
C ASN A 4 -11.50 10.42 15.92
N ALA A 5 -12.26 11.30 16.59
CA ALA A 5 -13.72 11.34 16.45
C ALA A 5 -14.15 11.75 15.05
N LEU A 6 -13.45 12.70 14.42
CA LEU A 6 -13.67 13.04 13.02
C LEU A 6 -13.43 11.85 12.09
N VAL A 7 -12.30 11.13 12.24
CA VAL A 7 -12.05 9.94 11.40
C VAL A 7 -13.15 8.91 11.58
N HIS A 8 -13.58 8.65 12.82
CA HIS A 8 -14.68 7.75 13.11
C HIS A 8 -15.97 8.17 12.39
N GLN A 9 -16.34 9.45 12.49
CA GLN A 9 -17.56 9.98 11.88
C GLN A 9 -17.52 9.94 10.35
N TYR A 10 -16.38 10.29 9.74
CA TYR A 10 -16.21 10.16 8.28
C TYR A 10 -16.34 8.71 7.83
N ARG A 11 -15.65 7.79 8.51
CA ARG A 11 -15.69 6.37 8.22
C ARG A 11 -17.12 5.82 8.27
N GLU A 12 -17.85 6.06 9.35
CA GLU A 12 -19.23 5.58 9.50
C GLU A 12 -20.14 6.08 8.38
N LYS A 13 -20.05 7.37 8.05
CA LYS A 13 -20.86 7.96 6.97
C LYS A 13 -20.51 7.40 5.59
N VAL A 14 -19.22 7.19 5.30
CA VAL A 14 -18.79 6.57 4.03
C VAL A 14 -19.36 5.15 3.92
N GLN A 15 -19.32 4.36 5.00
CA GLN A 15 -19.89 3.02 5.00
C GLN A 15 -21.41 3.02 4.83
N GLN A 16 -22.12 3.95 5.48
CA GLN A 16 -23.57 4.09 5.34
C GLN A 16 -23.97 4.45 3.90
N LEU A 17 -23.29 5.43 3.29
CA LEU A 17 -23.56 5.84 1.91
C LEU A 17 -23.23 4.73 0.90
N SER A 18 -22.19 3.93 1.16
CA SER A 18 -21.86 2.78 0.30
C SER A 18 -22.89 1.65 0.34
N ALA A 19 -23.76 1.62 1.35
CA ALA A 19 -24.84 0.64 1.47
C ALA A 19 -26.12 1.06 0.76
N THR A 20 -26.24 2.34 0.35
CA THR A 20 -27.42 2.90 -0.30
C THR A 20 -27.15 3.16 -1.79
N PRO A 21 -27.89 2.55 -2.73
CA PRO A 21 -27.64 2.65 -4.17
C PRO A 21 -28.06 3.98 -4.81
N SER A 22 -28.33 5.02 -4.03
CA SER A 22 -29.00 6.24 -4.51
C SER A 22 -28.11 7.50 -4.53
N ASP A 23 -26.97 7.49 -3.85
CA ASP A 23 -26.12 8.69 -3.65
C ASP A 23 -24.61 8.41 -3.87
N ASP A 24 -24.28 7.78 -5.00
CA ASP A 24 -22.89 7.46 -5.38
C ASP A 24 -21.98 8.71 -5.39
N ASN A 25 -22.52 9.88 -5.78
CA ASN A 25 -21.77 11.13 -5.82
C ASN A 25 -21.45 11.68 -4.41
N GLU A 26 -22.41 11.63 -3.48
CA GLU A 26 -22.18 12.11 -2.12
C GLU A 26 -21.19 11.20 -1.38
N GLY A 27 -21.35 9.88 -1.51
CA GLY A 27 -20.44 8.89 -0.94
C GLY A 27 -19.00 9.06 -1.42
N SER A 28 -18.82 9.23 -2.73
CA SER A 28 -17.50 9.47 -3.34
C SER A 28 -16.86 10.75 -2.83
N SER A 29 -17.62 11.86 -2.83
CA SER A 29 -17.11 13.16 -2.34
C SER A 29 -16.72 13.13 -0.86
N LEU A 30 -17.43 12.35 -0.04
CA LEU A 30 -17.13 12.20 1.37
C LEU A 30 -15.90 11.33 1.61
N ARG A 31 -15.72 10.30 0.78
CA ARG A 31 -14.54 9.45 0.80
C ARG A 31 -13.28 10.23 0.45
N GLU A 32 -13.33 11.09 -0.56
CA GLU A 32 -12.21 12.00 -0.90
C GLU A 32 -11.85 12.93 0.26
N LYS A 33 -12.85 13.48 0.96
CA LYS A 33 -12.63 14.29 2.17
C LYS A 33 -11.96 13.49 3.30
N LEU A 34 -12.37 12.23 3.49
CA LEU A 34 -11.75 11.34 4.47
C LEU A 34 -10.29 11.07 4.11
N LEU A 35 -9.99 10.73 2.86
CA LEU A 35 -8.64 10.50 2.37
C LEU A 35 -7.75 11.73 2.58
N ALA A 36 -8.21 12.91 2.14
CA ALA A 36 -7.49 14.16 2.33
C ALA A 36 -7.24 14.48 3.81
N PHE A 37 -8.22 14.21 4.68
CA PHE A 37 -8.07 14.41 6.13
C PHE A 37 -7.04 13.45 6.73
N LEU A 38 -7.06 12.17 6.35
CA LEU A 38 -6.09 11.18 6.79
C LEU A 38 -4.68 11.55 6.31
N GLU A 39 -4.51 12.03 5.08
CA GLU A 39 -3.18 12.44 4.60
C GLU A 39 -2.65 13.66 5.33
N THR A 40 -3.47 14.72 5.44
CA THR A 40 -3.00 16.04 5.89
C THR A 40 -2.94 16.21 7.41
N SER A 41 -3.81 15.52 8.16
CA SER A 41 -3.87 15.70 9.60
C SER A 41 -2.75 14.96 10.34
N SER A 42 -2.11 15.63 11.30
CA SER A 42 -1.13 15.05 12.23
C SER A 42 -1.66 14.90 13.67
N ASN A 43 -2.94 15.22 13.91
CA ASN A 43 -3.52 15.31 15.25
C ASN A 43 -4.40 14.11 15.65
N TYR A 44 -4.55 13.12 14.77
CA TYR A 44 -5.16 11.84 15.12
C TYR A 44 -4.08 10.83 15.54
N THR A 45 -4.48 9.84 16.34
CA THR A 45 -3.60 8.74 16.77
C THR A 45 -3.74 7.58 15.79
N PRO A 46 -2.75 7.31 14.91
CA PRO A 46 -2.91 6.32 13.86
C PRO A 46 -3.15 4.90 14.39
N GLU A 47 -2.56 4.53 15.52
CA GLU A 47 -2.77 3.22 16.17
C GLU A 47 -4.23 3.03 16.59
N THR A 48 -4.82 4.04 17.23
CA THR A 48 -6.21 4.00 17.68
C THR A 48 -7.16 3.94 16.49
N VAL A 49 -6.88 4.74 15.46
CA VAL A 49 -7.73 4.84 14.29
C VAL A 49 -7.65 3.57 13.43
N LEU A 50 -6.47 2.96 13.28
CA LEU A 50 -6.29 1.75 12.46
C LEU A 50 -7.18 0.58 12.89
N VAL A 51 -7.41 0.41 14.19
CA VAL A 51 -8.27 -0.65 14.75
C VAL A 51 -9.73 -0.50 14.31
N LEU A 52 -10.14 0.73 13.99
CA LEU A 52 -11.49 1.00 13.52
C LEU A 52 -11.65 0.61 12.05
N PHE A 53 -10.59 0.65 11.23
CA PHE A 53 -10.75 0.41 9.80
C PHE A 53 -10.95 -1.07 9.47
N PRO A 54 -11.96 -1.38 8.62
CA PRO A 54 -12.27 -2.74 8.22
C PRO A 54 -11.12 -3.41 7.44
N TYR A 55 -11.17 -4.74 7.39
CA TYR A 55 -10.21 -5.57 6.65
C TYR A 55 -10.70 -5.99 5.27
N ASP A 56 -11.97 -5.75 4.94
CA ASP A 56 -12.63 -6.18 3.70
C ASP A 56 -12.98 -5.00 2.77
N CYS A 57 -12.81 -3.77 3.23
CA CYS A 57 -13.06 -2.55 2.48
C CYS A 57 -12.19 -1.38 3.01
N MET A 58 -12.29 -0.20 2.40
CA MET A 58 -11.54 1.01 2.81
C MET A 58 -10.01 0.81 2.85
N PHE A 59 -9.49 0.05 1.88
CA PHE A 59 -8.09 -0.34 1.82
C PHE A 59 -7.14 0.86 1.71
N GLU A 60 -7.49 1.85 0.90
CA GLU A 60 -6.65 3.04 0.71
C GLU A 60 -6.49 3.85 2.00
N GLU A 61 -7.59 4.09 2.71
CA GLU A 61 -7.58 4.77 4.00
C GLU A 61 -6.68 4.03 4.99
N ARG A 62 -6.79 2.70 5.00
CA ARG A 62 -5.96 1.83 5.84
C ARG A 62 -4.47 1.92 5.46
N ALA A 63 -4.15 1.99 4.17
CA ALA A 63 -2.78 2.16 3.68
C ALA A 63 -2.15 3.48 4.14
N ILE A 64 -2.91 4.58 4.09
CA ILE A 64 -2.46 5.90 4.57
C ILE A 64 -2.14 5.84 6.07
N ILE A 65 -3.02 5.24 6.87
CA ILE A 65 -2.82 5.11 8.32
C ILE A 65 -1.60 4.24 8.64
N LEU A 66 -1.41 3.12 7.93
CA LEU A 66 -0.22 2.27 8.04
C LEU A 66 1.05 3.04 7.69
N GLY A 67 1.00 3.90 6.67
CA GLY A 67 2.12 4.78 6.32
C GLY A 67 2.48 5.77 7.40
N LYS A 68 1.50 6.38 8.07
CA LYS A 68 1.77 7.26 9.23
C LYS A 68 2.37 6.53 10.43
N LEU A 69 2.15 5.22 10.54
CA LEU A 69 2.77 4.36 11.54
C LEU A 69 4.19 3.92 11.17
N GLY A 70 4.73 4.36 10.03
CA GLY A 70 6.01 3.86 9.50
C GLY A 70 5.95 2.42 9.00
N ARG A 71 4.76 1.83 8.86
CA ARG A 71 4.58 0.44 8.40
C ARG A 71 4.52 0.41 6.86
N HIS A 72 5.60 0.86 6.23
CA HIS A 72 5.68 1.08 4.79
C HIS A 72 5.45 -0.20 3.98
N GLU A 73 5.96 -1.35 4.45
CA GLU A 73 5.73 -2.66 3.81
C GLU A 73 4.25 -3.03 3.78
N GLN A 74 3.53 -2.83 4.88
CA GLN A 74 2.09 -3.11 4.93
C GLN A 74 1.29 -2.13 4.07
N ALA A 75 1.64 -0.84 4.10
CA ALA A 75 0.99 0.17 3.27
C ALA A 75 1.16 -0.12 1.77
N LEU A 76 2.38 -0.41 1.34
CA LEU A 76 2.67 -0.77 -0.04
C LEU A 76 1.96 -2.06 -0.44
N SER A 77 1.94 -3.09 0.43
CA SER A 77 1.24 -4.34 0.13
C SER A 77 -0.25 -4.10 -0.14
N VAL A 78 -0.86 -3.15 0.58
CA VAL A 78 -2.25 -2.74 0.29
C VAL A 78 -2.37 -2.15 -1.12
N TYR A 79 -1.51 -1.21 -1.50
CA TYR A 79 -1.57 -0.62 -2.85
C TYR A 79 -1.31 -1.62 -3.97
N VAL A 80 -0.27 -2.44 -3.86
CA VAL A 80 0.16 -3.34 -4.93
C VAL A 80 -0.68 -4.61 -4.99
N SER A 81 -0.89 -5.26 -3.85
CA SER A 81 -1.49 -6.59 -3.83
C SER A 81 -3.02 -6.55 -3.70
N VAL A 82 -3.56 -5.57 -2.96
CA VAL A 82 -5.00 -5.52 -2.67
C VAL A 82 -5.75 -4.65 -3.65
N LEU A 83 -5.19 -3.46 -3.92
CA LEU A 83 -5.76 -2.51 -4.88
C LEU A 83 -5.30 -2.76 -6.31
N GLY A 84 -4.14 -3.42 -6.52
CA GLY A 84 -3.54 -3.56 -7.85
C GLY A 84 -3.08 -2.23 -8.45
N ASP A 85 -2.92 -1.18 -7.64
CA ASP A 85 -2.66 0.19 -8.07
C ASP A 85 -1.19 0.54 -7.84
N VAL A 86 -0.34 0.08 -8.77
CA VAL A 86 1.09 0.37 -8.77
C VAL A 86 1.37 1.88 -8.92
N PRO A 87 0.66 2.65 -9.77
CA PRO A 87 0.81 4.10 -9.82
C PRO A 87 0.65 4.78 -8.46
N LYS A 88 -0.33 4.36 -7.67
CA LYS A 88 -0.53 4.89 -6.32
C LYS A 88 0.54 4.46 -5.33
N ALA A 89 1.05 3.23 -5.46
CA ALA A 89 2.21 2.77 -4.70
C ALA A 89 3.46 3.64 -4.99
N MET A 90 3.65 4.10 -6.23
CA MET A 90 4.73 5.04 -6.58
C MET A 90 4.52 6.40 -5.92
N GLU A 91 3.32 6.97 -6.01
CA GLU A 91 3.01 8.26 -5.39
C GLU A 91 3.27 8.22 -3.88
N TYR A 92 2.90 7.12 -3.25
CA TYR A 92 3.23 6.86 -1.85
C TYR A 92 4.75 6.84 -1.61
N CYS A 93 5.53 6.14 -2.44
CA CYS A 93 6.99 6.11 -2.34
C CYS A 93 7.59 7.52 -2.49
N ASP A 94 7.14 8.31 -3.47
CA ASP A 94 7.61 9.69 -3.66
C ASP A 94 7.34 10.55 -2.44
N LYS A 95 6.10 10.50 -1.91
CA LYS A 95 5.70 11.23 -0.70
C LYS A 95 6.58 10.85 0.49
N VAL A 96 6.74 9.56 0.77
CA VAL A 96 7.47 9.07 1.96
C VAL A 96 8.98 9.28 1.82
N TYR A 97 9.54 9.08 0.63
CA TYR A 97 10.97 9.29 0.37
C TYR A 97 11.41 10.73 0.67
N GLN A 98 10.57 11.72 0.32
CA GLN A 98 10.82 13.12 0.66
C GLN A 98 10.91 13.39 2.18
N HIS A 99 10.33 12.50 2.99
CA HIS A 99 10.38 12.55 4.45
C HIS A 99 11.49 11.68 5.05
N GLY A 100 12.39 11.13 4.23
CA GLY A 100 13.62 10.46 4.67
C GLY A 100 13.59 8.93 4.73
N ALA A 101 12.49 8.27 4.36
CA ALA A 101 12.45 6.81 4.27
C ALA A 101 12.95 6.32 2.90
N GLU A 102 14.27 6.31 2.71
CA GLU A 102 14.91 5.92 1.46
C GLU A 102 14.63 4.46 1.06
N GLU A 103 14.35 3.59 2.03
CA GLU A 103 14.11 2.17 1.82
C GLU A 103 12.75 1.86 1.16
N VAL A 104 11.84 2.83 1.09
CA VAL A 104 10.47 2.63 0.58
C VAL A 104 10.45 2.09 -0.86
N TYR A 105 11.37 2.57 -1.72
CA TYR A 105 11.52 2.06 -3.08
C TYR A 105 12.10 0.64 -3.14
N VAL A 106 12.99 0.31 -2.21
CA VAL A 106 13.54 -1.05 -2.11
C VAL A 106 12.43 -2.02 -1.69
N ILE A 107 11.53 -1.60 -0.80
CA ILE A 107 10.36 -2.39 -0.39
C ILE A 107 9.42 -2.60 -1.59
N LEU A 108 9.08 -1.53 -2.31
CA LEU A 108 8.22 -1.62 -3.50
C LEU A 108 8.81 -2.61 -4.53
N MET A 109 10.11 -2.52 -4.82
CA MET A 109 10.77 -3.45 -5.74
C MET A 109 10.71 -4.90 -5.28
N LYS A 110 10.99 -5.15 -4.01
CA LYS A 110 10.92 -6.50 -3.45
C LYS A 110 9.52 -7.08 -3.63
N MET A 111 8.47 -6.30 -3.40
CA MET A 111 7.10 -6.79 -3.58
C MET A 111 6.71 -7.03 -5.04
N LEU A 112 7.20 -6.22 -5.98
CA LEU A 112 6.92 -6.42 -7.41
C LEU A 112 7.64 -7.65 -7.98
N ILE A 113 8.85 -7.95 -7.46
CA ILE A 113 9.67 -9.08 -7.91
C ILE A 113 9.29 -10.38 -7.19
N SER A 114 8.99 -10.28 -5.89
CA SER A 114 8.73 -11.40 -5.00
C SER A 114 7.65 -11.01 -3.99
N PRO A 115 6.36 -11.06 -4.38
CA PRO A 115 5.28 -10.70 -3.48
C PRO A 115 5.30 -11.58 -2.22
N PRO A 116 5.19 -11.00 -1.01
CA PRO A 116 5.25 -11.76 0.23
C PRO A 116 4.05 -12.71 0.36
N ASP A 117 4.28 -13.95 0.82
CA ASP A 117 3.23 -14.97 1.00
C ASP A 117 2.20 -14.58 2.08
N ASN A 118 2.55 -13.70 3.03
CA ASN A 118 1.73 -13.31 4.18
C ASN A 118 1.59 -11.78 4.29
N TRP A 119 0.82 -11.24 3.36
CA TRP A 119 0.46 -9.83 3.17
C TRP A 119 -0.19 -9.14 4.38
N LEU A 120 -1.22 -9.70 5.04
CA LEU A 120 -1.86 -9.13 6.24
C LEU A 120 -2.64 -10.21 7.02
N LEU A 121 -2.46 -10.30 8.35
CA LEU A 121 -3.29 -11.14 9.23
C LEU A 121 -4.77 -10.71 9.11
N GLY A 122 -5.62 -11.58 8.60
CA GLY A 122 -7.07 -11.38 8.55
C GLY A 122 -7.64 -10.82 7.25
N VAL A 123 -6.85 -10.69 6.19
CA VAL A 123 -7.34 -10.37 4.85
C VAL A 123 -7.26 -11.66 3.98
N PRO A 124 -8.24 -11.98 3.11
CA PRO A 124 -8.25 -13.18 2.23
C PRO A 124 -7.35 -13.06 0.99
N ALA A 125 -6.36 -13.96 0.83
CA ALA A 125 -5.17 -13.74 0.00
C ALA A 125 -5.51 -13.11 -1.37
N PRO A 126 -4.80 -12.04 -1.78
CA PRO A 126 -5.10 -11.40 -3.04
C PRO A 126 -4.94 -12.40 -4.18
N ILE A 127 -5.76 -12.23 -5.21
CA ILE A 127 -5.57 -12.91 -6.50
C ILE A 127 -4.12 -12.62 -6.90
N LYS A 128 -3.31 -13.66 -7.12
CA LYS A 128 -1.92 -13.50 -7.59
C LYS A 128 -1.94 -12.66 -8.85
N THR A 129 -1.62 -11.37 -8.73
CA THR A 129 -1.24 -10.55 -9.86
C THR A 129 0.09 -11.12 -10.34
N GLU A 130 0.13 -11.58 -11.59
CA GLU A 130 1.40 -11.98 -12.20
C GLU A 130 2.37 -10.80 -12.07
N PRO A 131 3.65 -11.05 -11.73
CA PRO A 131 4.61 -9.98 -11.59
C PRO A 131 4.74 -9.26 -12.94
N ASP A 132 4.24 -8.02 -13.01
CA ASP A 132 4.36 -7.17 -14.17
C ASP A 132 5.81 -6.69 -14.27
N LEU A 133 6.64 -7.53 -14.88
CA LEU A 133 8.05 -7.31 -15.07
C LEU A 133 8.30 -6.03 -15.89
N GLU A 134 7.41 -5.69 -16.81
CA GLU A 134 7.50 -4.47 -17.63
C GLU A 134 7.37 -3.24 -16.74
N THR A 135 6.36 -3.21 -15.86
CA THR A 135 6.20 -2.13 -14.87
C THR A 135 7.37 -2.09 -13.90
N ALA A 136 7.84 -3.23 -13.40
CA ALA A 136 9.01 -3.28 -12.51
C ALA A 136 10.29 -2.73 -13.19
N LEU A 137 10.48 -3.01 -14.48
CA LEU A 137 11.60 -2.49 -15.29
C LEU A 137 11.47 -0.99 -15.56
N ALA A 138 10.28 -0.51 -15.93
CA ALA A 138 10.03 0.93 -16.12
C ALA A 138 10.30 1.72 -14.83
N LEU A 139 9.89 1.17 -13.68
CA LEU A 139 10.15 1.74 -12.35
C LEU A 139 11.65 1.78 -12.02
N LEU A 140 12.37 0.70 -12.34
CA LEU A 140 13.83 0.64 -12.20
C LEU A 140 14.49 1.75 -13.03
N GLU A 141 14.08 1.93 -14.28
CA GLU A 141 14.67 2.93 -15.17
C GLU A 141 14.37 4.37 -14.69
N GLN A 142 13.15 4.64 -14.25
CA GLN A 142 12.73 5.97 -13.81
C GLN A 142 13.33 6.37 -12.44
N HIS A 143 13.58 5.40 -11.56
CA HIS A 143 14.04 5.63 -10.19
C HIS A 143 15.42 5.05 -9.89
N ALA A 144 16.19 4.66 -10.91
CA ALA A 144 17.53 4.07 -10.77
C ALA A 144 18.48 4.90 -9.87
N ASN A 145 18.33 6.23 -9.91
CA ASN A 145 19.11 7.17 -9.11
C ASN A 145 18.73 7.22 -7.62
N LYS A 146 17.49 6.85 -7.26
CA LYS A 146 17.01 6.78 -5.87
C LYS A 146 17.30 5.43 -5.22
N ILE A 147 17.73 4.45 -6.00
CA ILE A 147 17.84 3.06 -5.58
C ILE A 147 19.31 2.69 -5.58
N ASN A 148 19.89 2.64 -4.38
CA ASN A 148 21.28 2.22 -4.26
C ASN A 148 21.38 0.74 -4.69
N PRO A 149 22.10 0.42 -5.79
CA PRO A 149 22.15 -0.93 -6.34
C PRO A 149 22.73 -1.94 -5.35
N VAL A 150 23.58 -1.50 -4.41
CA VAL A 150 24.13 -2.37 -3.36
C VAL A 150 23.03 -2.86 -2.41
N LYS A 151 21.98 -2.07 -2.15
CA LYS A 151 20.83 -2.46 -1.31
C LYS A 151 19.87 -3.44 -2.01
N VAL A 152 19.98 -3.63 -3.33
CA VAL A 152 19.07 -4.45 -4.16
C VAL A 152 19.64 -5.86 -4.45
N THR A 153 20.88 -6.16 -4.03
CA THR A 153 21.62 -7.37 -4.44
C THR A 153 21.22 -8.71 -3.81
N VAL A 154 19.96 -8.93 -3.41
CA VAL A 154 19.53 -10.25 -2.93
C VAL A 154 18.13 -10.63 -3.41
N ALA A 155 17.97 -10.85 -4.70
CA ALA A 155 16.77 -11.50 -5.25
C ALA A 155 17.09 -12.28 -6.55
N ARG A 156 18.18 -13.06 -6.58
CA ARG A 156 18.42 -13.99 -7.70
C ARG A 156 19.32 -15.17 -7.33
N ALA A 157 18.97 -15.90 -6.28
CA ALA A 157 19.65 -17.15 -5.91
C ALA A 157 18.74 -18.40 -5.96
N HIS A 158 17.61 -18.36 -6.68
CA HIS A 158 16.72 -19.55 -6.81
C HIS A 158 16.37 -19.99 -8.23
N LEU A 159 17.10 -19.52 -9.26
CA LEU A 159 16.92 -20.00 -10.64
C LEU A 159 18.22 -20.43 -11.34
N ARG A 160 19.17 -21.00 -10.57
CA ARG A 160 20.28 -21.79 -11.11
C ARG A 160 20.56 -22.98 -10.19
N GLY A 161 19.81 -24.06 -10.38
CA GLY A 161 20.02 -25.30 -9.65
C GLY A 161 19.05 -26.39 -10.08
N GLY A 162 18.96 -26.66 -11.38
CA GLY A 162 18.01 -27.64 -11.91
C GLY A 162 18.25 -28.03 -13.36
N CYS A 163 19.51 -28.20 -13.77
CA CYS A 163 19.84 -28.95 -14.98
C CYS A 163 21.04 -29.84 -14.64
N GLY A 164 20.78 -31.14 -14.55
CA GLY A 164 21.73 -32.17 -14.21
C GLY A 164 21.11 -33.53 -14.47
N VAL A 165 20.82 -33.78 -15.75
CA VAL A 165 20.68 -35.15 -16.29
C VAL A 165 21.91 -35.96 -15.91
N HIS A 166 21.74 -37.12 -15.29
CA HIS A 166 22.73 -38.21 -15.36
C HIS A 166 22.11 -39.57 -15.01
N PHE A 167 22.16 -40.44 -16.03
CA PHE A 167 21.97 -41.90 -16.12
C PHE A 167 20.58 -42.50 -15.93
#